data_AF-A0A7Y3XCW9-F1
#
_entry.id   AF-A0A7Y3XCW9-F1
#
_cell.length_a   1.000
_cell.length_b   1.000
_cell.length_c   1.000
_cell.angle_alpha   90.00
_cell.angle_beta   90.00
_cell.angle_gamma   90.00
#
_symmetry.space_group_name_H-M   'P 1'
#
loop_
_entity.id
_entity.type
_entity.pdbx_description
1 polymer ?
#
loop_
_entity_poly.entity_id
_entity_poly.type
_entity_poly.pdbx_seq_one_letter_code
_entity_poly.pdbx_strand_id
1 'polypeptide(L)'
;MSNECSITGDKLDTNELINLINTEQYDKLEEAWLGIIESNSKDLQALFDIVDLLAKREEKKRAHDFLIMLAPHYQQKGLYQDALEVLKKVLEYNPKEKGLAKGIAECYSNIYKDRPYAKGLVEKTGIESASDIRSAMKKLEKYFYLDLDDYVSHKSWGVGQVVSVDTEGEKVNINFEKKNNHSISMDIAPDILQKLDKDDLLVMIYARKDALNKMIEEDPVGLIKLTLKYFKGKASVSHIKNRLISGVIPPGAWSKWWTNTKKLLKKDPYIKLTDGTPTTSFLELRTSPMTHHQEILEKLAITADISKKIEIVKKYISTMKNTETCRETLNEITTRFIKDAATLQGENPSLAIECLFLLDEIQDILKEETRKYKDTIETLIRTTENLPEFIDNINTLEYRKHTLGLIKQVKPEHWQDEFTSLFFLNSGNLWEFIIKELITENKQHAIEGIALKLFNQFNAYPEHYIWFCKNGMHRRYPELYKNIDPALMFNRLIELSDNIYFKIQKGRDGDLKTVITKIKNLLEDKGTDYAISILNDANAEAIFNVVSRSKGMEDWFKVSIESVIQDRYPELFEEPGLPKLDESKIYVTKEGYEKKKRRNLTIL
;
A
#
# COMPACT_ATOMS: atom_id res chain seq x y z
N MET A 1 -6.68 -59.19 -17.78
CA MET A 1 -6.98 -59.83 -16.48
C MET A 1 -5.81 -60.68 -16.09
N SER A 2 -4.91 -60.11 -15.28
CA SER A 2 -3.93 -60.86 -14.49
C SER A 2 -3.76 -60.04 -13.23
N ASN A 3 -4.26 -60.60 -12.13
CA ASN A 3 -4.37 -59.94 -10.83
C ASN A 3 -3.01 -59.43 -10.34
N GLU A 4 -3.05 -58.18 -9.92
CA GLU A 4 -2.16 -57.56 -8.96
C GLU A 4 -1.98 -58.48 -7.74
N CYS A 5 -0.77 -58.95 -7.49
CA CYS A 5 -0.35 -59.35 -6.16
C CYS A 5 0.48 -58.20 -5.59
N SER A 6 -0.22 -57.10 -5.29
CA SER A 6 0.29 -56.01 -4.46
C SER A 6 0.53 -56.60 -3.08
N ILE A 7 1.80 -56.79 -2.70
CA ILE A 7 2.19 -57.10 -1.33
C ILE A 7 1.75 -55.90 -0.49
N THR A 8 0.58 -56.02 0.13
CA THR A 8 0.08 -55.08 1.12
C THR A 8 1.03 -55.13 2.31
N GLY A 9 1.80 -54.05 2.49
CA GLY A 9 2.64 -53.88 3.67
C GLY A 9 1.80 -53.96 4.94
N ASP A 10 2.32 -54.70 5.92
CA ASP A 10 1.79 -54.85 7.29
C ASP A 10 1.28 -53.51 7.82
N LYS A 11 -0.04 -53.37 7.88
CA LYS A 11 -0.68 -52.32 8.65
C LYS A 11 -0.89 -52.85 10.06
N LEU A 12 -0.24 -52.22 11.03
CA LEU A 12 -0.55 -52.34 12.44
C LEU A 12 -2.06 -52.11 12.64
N ASP A 13 -2.83 -53.15 12.99
CA ASP A 13 -4.25 -52.99 13.33
C ASP A 13 -4.38 -52.60 14.82
N THR A 14 -4.18 -51.31 15.09
CA THR A 14 -4.37 -50.75 16.43
C THR A 14 -5.78 -50.96 16.98
N ASN A 15 -6.80 -51.04 16.11
CA ASN A 15 -8.17 -51.24 16.56
C ASN A 15 -8.38 -52.66 17.09
N GLU A 16 -7.69 -53.64 16.51
CA GLU A 16 -7.68 -55.02 17.01
C GLU A 16 -7.08 -55.09 18.42
N LEU A 17 -5.92 -54.49 18.65
CA LEU A 17 -5.28 -54.45 19.98
C LEU A 17 -6.14 -53.74 21.03
N ILE A 18 -6.75 -52.60 20.66
CA ILE A 18 -7.66 -51.86 21.55
C ILE A 18 -8.87 -52.73 21.90
N ASN A 19 -9.41 -53.48 20.95
CA ASN A 19 -10.53 -54.39 21.19
C ASN A 19 -10.14 -55.56 22.12
N LEU A 20 -8.95 -56.13 21.94
CA LEU A 20 -8.43 -57.18 22.82
C LEU A 20 -8.24 -56.67 24.26
N ILE A 21 -7.80 -55.43 24.45
CA ILE A 21 -7.71 -54.78 25.77
C ILE A 21 -9.11 -54.54 26.36
N ASN A 22 -10.05 -54.03 25.57
CA ASN A 22 -11.42 -53.74 26.04
C ASN A 22 -12.21 -55.00 26.39
N THR A 23 -11.86 -56.14 25.79
CA THR A 23 -12.47 -57.45 26.06
C THR A 23 -11.63 -58.32 27.01
N GLU A 24 -10.57 -57.76 27.60
CA GLU A 24 -9.67 -58.42 28.58
C GLU A 24 -9.04 -59.73 28.05
N GLN A 25 -8.88 -59.86 26.73
CA GLN A 25 -8.27 -61.02 26.07
C GLN A 25 -6.74 -60.88 26.02
N TYR A 26 -6.09 -60.84 27.19
CA TYR A 26 -4.66 -60.52 27.30
C TYR A 26 -3.71 -61.55 26.68
N ASP A 27 -4.07 -62.84 26.67
CA ASP A 27 -3.22 -63.88 26.05
C ASP A 27 -3.11 -63.65 24.53
N LYS A 28 -4.24 -63.32 23.88
CA LYS A 28 -4.27 -62.98 22.44
C LYS A 28 -3.61 -61.64 22.16
N LEU A 29 -3.68 -60.70 23.11
CA LEU A 29 -2.99 -59.42 23.01
C LEU A 29 -1.47 -59.61 23.01
N GLU A 30 -0.95 -60.52 23.84
CA GLU A 30 0.47 -60.88 23.87
C GLU A 30 0.93 -61.52 22.55
N GLU A 31 0.13 -62.44 21.99
CA GLU A 31 0.40 -63.04 20.67
C GLU A 31 0.42 -61.99 19.55
N ALA A 32 -0.58 -61.10 19.54
CA ALA A 32 -0.64 -60.01 18.56
C ALA A 32 0.54 -59.04 18.71
N TRP A 33 0.94 -58.73 19.95
CA TRP A 33 2.10 -57.87 20.23
C TRP A 33 3.41 -58.49 19.74
N LEU A 34 3.61 -59.79 19.92
CA LEU A 34 4.77 -60.50 19.37
C LEU A 34 4.82 -60.44 17.84
N GLY A 35 3.67 -60.65 17.17
CA GLY A 35 3.59 -60.51 15.70
C GLY A 35 3.92 -59.09 15.22
N ILE A 36 3.60 -58.07 16.02
CA ILE A 36 3.95 -56.67 15.73
C ILE A 36 5.44 -56.39 15.89
N ILE A 37 6.07 -56.99 16.91
CA ILE A 37 7.52 -56.91 17.09
C ILE A 37 8.21 -57.54 15.87
N GLU A 38 7.81 -58.75 15.46
CA GLU A 38 8.40 -59.47 14.34
C GLU A 38 8.22 -58.75 12.99
N SER A 39 7.06 -58.15 12.75
CA SER A 39 6.75 -57.38 11.53
C SER A 39 7.43 -56.01 11.47
N ASN A 40 8.08 -55.57 12.57
CA ASN A 40 8.81 -54.30 12.66
C ASN A 40 7.94 -53.08 12.31
N SER A 41 6.81 -52.95 13.01
CA SER A 41 5.94 -51.78 12.88
C SER A 41 6.73 -50.47 13.08
N LYS A 42 6.47 -49.51 12.19
CA LYS A 42 7.10 -48.17 12.21
C LYS A 42 6.27 -47.13 12.97
N ASP A 43 5.09 -47.49 13.45
CA ASP A 43 4.20 -46.56 14.15
C ASP A 43 4.42 -46.65 15.66
N LEU A 44 5.53 -46.07 16.12
CA LEU A 44 5.92 -46.09 17.53
C LEU A 44 4.89 -45.39 18.43
N GLN A 45 4.23 -44.34 17.92
CA GLN A 45 3.21 -43.62 18.68
C GLN A 45 1.99 -44.50 18.93
N ALA A 46 1.53 -45.22 17.90
CA ALA A 46 0.44 -46.19 18.05
C ALA A 46 0.75 -47.26 19.11
N LEU A 47 1.99 -47.75 19.17
CA LEU A 47 2.42 -48.71 20.20
C LEU A 47 2.41 -48.09 21.61
N PHE A 48 2.85 -46.84 21.75
CA PHE A 48 2.76 -46.12 23.01
C PHE A 48 1.31 -45.90 23.46
N ASP A 49 0.39 -45.62 22.54
CA ASP A 49 -1.03 -45.46 22.88
C ASP A 49 -1.63 -46.76 23.44
N ILE A 50 -1.23 -47.93 22.92
CA ILE A 50 -1.63 -49.25 23.44
C ILE A 50 -1.07 -49.50 24.84
N VAL A 51 0.21 -49.22 25.05
CA VAL A 51 0.88 -49.36 26.36
C VAL A 51 0.23 -48.42 27.39
N ASP A 52 -0.07 -47.18 26.99
CA ASP A 52 -0.75 -46.19 27.83
C ASP A 52 -2.18 -46.62 28.18
N LEU A 53 -2.88 -47.29 27.26
CA LEU A 53 -4.20 -47.88 27.51
C LEU A 53 -4.13 -49.03 28.52
N LEU A 54 -3.15 -49.94 28.39
CA LEU A 54 -2.91 -51.02 29.35
C LEU A 54 -2.61 -50.47 30.75
N ALA A 55 -1.72 -49.48 30.85
CA ALA A 55 -1.39 -48.86 32.12
C ALA A 55 -2.61 -48.19 32.80
N LYS A 56 -3.51 -47.57 32.01
CA LYS A 56 -4.79 -47.00 32.49
C LYS A 56 -5.78 -48.06 32.97
N ARG A 57 -5.74 -49.27 32.42
CA ARG A 57 -6.54 -50.44 32.84
C ARG A 57 -5.94 -51.19 34.02
N GLU A 58 -4.99 -50.57 34.74
CA GLU A 58 -4.24 -51.17 35.85
C GLU A 58 -3.30 -52.33 35.46
N GLU A 59 -3.15 -52.61 34.16
CA GLU A 59 -2.28 -53.64 33.59
C GLU A 59 -0.83 -53.17 33.42
N LYS A 60 -0.28 -52.56 34.49
CA LYS A 60 1.04 -51.91 34.48
C LYS A 60 2.19 -52.87 34.23
N LYS A 61 2.06 -54.12 34.69
CA LYS A 61 3.09 -55.15 34.47
C LYS A 61 3.18 -55.52 32.98
N ARG A 62 2.04 -55.75 32.33
CA ARG A 62 2.00 -56.06 30.89
C ARG A 62 2.49 -54.90 30.05
N ALA A 63 2.04 -53.68 30.37
CA ALA A 63 2.54 -52.47 29.73
C ALA A 63 4.08 -52.35 29.82
N HIS A 64 4.65 -52.68 30.97
CA HIS A 64 6.10 -52.72 31.17
C HIS A 64 6.78 -53.84 30.36
N ASP A 65 6.28 -55.08 30.46
CA ASP A 65 6.84 -56.24 29.75
C ASP A 65 6.84 -56.02 28.22
N PHE A 66 5.79 -55.36 27.69
CA PHE A 66 5.65 -55.02 26.27
C PHE A 66 6.74 -54.05 25.80
N LEU A 67 7.04 -53.02 26.60
CA LEU A 67 8.12 -52.07 26.31
C LEU A 67 9.51 -52.71 26.44
N ILE A 68 9.73 -53.53 27.47
CA ILE A 68 11.01 -54.24 27.70
C ILE A 68 11.32 -55.20 26.55
N MET A 69 10.31 -55.84 25.97
CA MET A 69 10.47 -56.74 24.83
C MET A 69 10.78 -55.99 23.53
N LEU A 70 10.20 -54.79 23.37
CA LEU A 70 10.31 -54.00 22.14
C LEU A 70 11.71 -53.38 21.96
N ALA A 71 12.32 -52.88 23.05
CA ALA A 71 13.61 -52.16 22.96
C ALA A 71 14.77 -53.00 22.39
N PRO A 72 15.06 -54.24 22.86
CA PRO A 72 16.13 -55.07 22.29
C PRO A 72 15.90 -55.42 20.82
N HIS A 73 14.64 -55.59 20.40
CA HIS A 73 14.32 -55.89 19.01
C HIS A 73 14.71 -54.72 18.08
N TYR A 74 14.35 -53.49 18.46
CA TYR A 74 14.76 -52.30 17.71
C TYR A 74 16.28 -52.11 17.70
N GLN A 75 16.98 -52.39 18.80
CA GLN A 75 18.45 -52.36 18.84
C GLN A 75 19.08 -53.36 17.86
N GLN A 76 18.61 -54.61 17.85
CA GLN A 76 19.11 -55.65 16.93
C GLN A 76 18.91 -55.30 15.44
N LYS A 77 17.85 -54.54 15.14
CA LYS A 77 17.56 -54.03 13.78
C LYS A 77 18.29 -52.73 13.44
N GLY A 78 19.05 -52.16 14.37
CA GLY A 78 19.76 -50.89 14.20
C GLY A 78 18.87 -49.65 14.28
N LEU A 79 17.64 -49.77 14.77
CA LEU A 79 16.67 -48.70 14.97
C LEU A 79 16.90 -48.04 16.35
N TYR A 80 18.09 -47.49 16.55
CA TYR A 80 18.53 -47.00 17.86
C TYR A 80 17.75 -45.79 18.37
N GLN A 81 17.22 -44.94 17.48
CA GLN A 81 16.36 -43.81 17.84
C GLN A 81 15.05 -44.31 18.48
N ASP A 82 14.39 -45.25 17.82
CA ASP A 82 13.12 -45.84 18.28
C ASP A 82 13.35 -46.63 19.57
N ALA A 83 14.44 -47.41 19.64
CA ALA A 83 14.83 -48.11 20.86
C ALA A 83 15.06 -47.15 22.05
N LEU A 84 15.70 -46.00 21.81
CA LEU A 84 15.91 -45.00 22.86
C LEU A 84 14.58 -44.42 23.38
N GLU A 85 13.65 -44.10 22.49
CA GLU A 85 12.32 -43.60 22.89
C GLU A 85 11.53 -44.65 23.68
N VAL A 86 11.60 -45.93 23.31
CA VAL A 86 11.01 -47.02 24.10
C VAL A 86 11.63 -47.09 25.50
N LEU A 87 12.97 -47.06 25.60
CA LEU A 87 13.67 -47.10 26.89
C LEU A 87 13.35 -45.88 27.77
N LYS A 88 13.18 -44.69 27.17
CA LYS A 88 12.69 -43.49 27.86
C LYS A 88 11.27 -43.67 28.39
N LYS A 89 10.38 -44.26 27.59
CA LYS A 89 9.00 -44.58 27.99
C LYS A 89 8.97 -45.55 29.18
N VAL A 90 9.86 -46.56 29.20
CA VAL A 90 10.01 -47.45 30.37
C VAL A 90 10.38 -46.65 31.63
N LEU A 91 11.33 -45.71 31.53
CA LEU A 91 11.76 -44.88 32.67
C LEU A 91 10.71 -43.83 33.10
N GLU A 92 9.79 -43.46 32.23
CA GLU A 92 8.62 -42.63 32.57
C GLU A 92 7.67 -43.41 33.48
N TYR A 93 7.39 -44.67 33.13
CA TYR A 93 6.53 -45.57 33.90
C TYR A 93 7.18 -46.07 35.20
N ASN A 94 8.43 -46.51 35.12
CA ASN A 94 9.20 -46.98 36.26
C ASN A 94 10.55 -46.23 36.35
N PRO A 95 10.58 -45.09 37.07
CA PRO A 95 11.78 -44.30 37.33
C PRO A 95 12.99 -45.04 37.91
N LYS A 96 12.77 -46.19 38.57
CA LYS A 96 13.80 -46.97 39.28
C LYS A 96 14.17 -48.28 38.55
N GLU A 97 13.75 -48.41 37.30
CA GLU A 97 14.05 -49.58 36.47
C GLU A 97 15.56 -49.83 36.37
N LYS A 98 15.98 -51.09 36.50
CA LYS A 98 17.40 -51.48 36.48
C LYS A 98 17.72 -52.18 35.16
N GLY A 99 19.01 -52.23 34.81
CA GLY A 99 19.47 -52.97 33.63
C GLY A 99 19.32 -52.26 32.29
N LEU A 100 18.69 -51.07 32.24
CA LEU A 100 18.53 -50.30 30.99
C LEU A 100 19.79 -49.52 30.59
N ALA A 101 20.72 -49.31 31.52
CA ALA A 101 21.86 -48.40 31.37
C ALA A 101 22.73 -48.71 30.15
N LYS A 102 23.06 -50.00 29.94
CA LYS A 102 23.85 -50.44 28.80
C LYS A 102 23.10 -50.24 27.47
N GLY A 103 21.80 -50.54 27.44
CA GLY A 103 20.99 -50.35 26.24
C GLY A 103 20.85 -48.88 25.86
N ILE A 104 20.67 -48.00 26.84
CA ILE A 104 20.61 -46.54 26.60
C ILE A 104 21.98 -46.03 26.11
N ALA A 105 23.08 -46.44 26.74
CA ALA A 105 24.44 -46.07 26.31
C ALA A 105 24.73 -46.51 24.86
N GLU A 106 24.32 -47.71 24.50
CA GLU A 106 24.43 -48.25 23.15
C GLU A 106 23.61 -47.45 22.14
N CYS A 107 22.37 -47.08 22.48
CA CYS A 107 21.53 -46.26 21.62
C CYS A 107 22.19 -44.90 21.33
N TYR A 108 22.62 -44.16 22.36
CA TYR A 108 23.30 -42.87 22.15
C TYR A 108 24.58 -43.02 21.32
N SER A 109 25.39 -44.04 21.58
CA SER A 109 26.63 -44.29 20.83
C SER A 109 26.38 -44.53 19.34
N ASN A 110 25.26 -45.18 18.99
CA ASN A 110 24.91 -45.49 17.61
C ASN A 110 24.13 -44.38 16.90
N ILE A 111 23.26 -43.65 17.61
CA ILE A 111 22.54 -42.48 17.08
C ILE A 111 23.55 -41.42 16.64
N TYR A 112 24.60 -41.21 17.43
CA TYR A 112 25.63 -40.21 17.17
C TYR A 112 26.93 -40.82 16.62
N LYS A 113 26.88 -42.01 16.01
CA LYS A 113 28.07 -42.76 15.55
C LYS A 113 28.99 -42.01 14.60
N ASP A 114 28.44 -41.06 13.84
CA ASP A 114 29.18 -40.25 12.87
C ASP A 114 29.98 -39.12 13.55
N ARG A 115 29.79 -38.91 14.86
CA ARG A 115 30.56 -37.96 15.67
C ARG A 115 31.79 -38.67 16.28
N PRO A 116 33.02 -38.24 15.98
CA PRO A 116 34.25 -38.88 16.47
C PRO A 116 34.32 -39.03 18.00
N TYR A 117 33.61 -38.16 18.72
CA TYR A 117 33.64 -38.05 20.18
C TYR A 117 32.41 -38.65 20.87
N ALA A 118 31.46 -39.24 20.14
CA ALA A 118 30.21 -39.75 20.71
C ALA A 118 30.42 -40.81 21.81
N LYS A 119 31.27 -41.80 21.54
CA LYS A 119 31.61 -42.84 22.54
C LYS A 119 32.26 -42.23 23.79
N GLY A 120 33.20 -41.31 23.59
CA GLY A 120 33.86 -40.60 24.69
C GLY A 120 32.89 -39.81 25.56
N LEU A 121 31.88 -39.16 24.97
CA LEU A 121 30.84 -38.46 25.75
C LEU A 121 29.97 -39.44 26.55
N VAL A 122 29.55 -40.56 25.95
CA VAL A 122 28.78 -41.60 26.64
C VAL A 122 29.56 -42.15 27.84
N GLU A 123 30.83 -42.50 27.64
CA GLU A 123 31.73 -42.96 28.70
C GLU A 123 31.91 -41.89 29.80
N LYS A 124 32.16 -40.63 29.41
CA LYS A 124 32.38 -39.51 30.35
C LYS A 124 31.17 -39.22 31.23
N THR A 125 29.96 -39.35 30.68
CA THR A 125 28.72 -39.18 31.49
C THR A 125 28.51 -40.32 32.49
N GLY A 126 29.21 -41.44 32.33
CA GLY A 126 29.14 -42.58 33.24
C GLY A 126 27.77 -43.24 33.29
N ILE A 127 26.95 -43.08 32.25
CA ILE A 127 25.54 -43.50 32.23
C ILE A 127 25.35 -44.99 32.56
N GLU A 128 26.29 -45.86 32.17
CA GLU A 128 26.26 -47.30 32.47
C GLU A 128 26.37 -47.62 33.97
N SER A 129 26.99 -46.71 34.74
CA SER A 129 27.26 -46.86 36.18
C SER A 129 26.49 -45.87 37.06
N ALA A 130 25.63 -45.05 36.45
CA ALA A 130 24.92 -43.97 37.14
C ALA A 130 23.87 -44.52 38.11
N SER A 131 23.87 -44.02 39.34
CA SER A 131 22.83 -44.31 40.33
C SER A 131 21.47 -43.69 39.96
N ASP A 132 21.49 -42.58 39.21
CA ASP A 132 20.32 -41.96 38.58
C ASP A 132 20.53 -41.84 37.06
N ILE A 133 20.05 -42.85 36.35
CA ILE A 133 20.14 -42.94 34.89
C ILE A 133 19.42 -41.80 34.17
N ARG A 134 18.33 -41.25 34.73
CA ARG A 134 17.57 -40.17 34.08
C ARG A 134 18.35 -38.87 34.13
N SER A 135 19.01 -38.59 35.25
CA SER A 135 19.92 -37.44 35.37
C SER A 135 21.14 -37.59 34.47
N ALA A 136 21.73 -38.78 34.38
CA ALA A 136 22.83 -39.06 33.44
C ALA A 136 22.41 -38.89 31.98
N MET A 137 21.22 -39.37 31.60
CA MET A 137 20.64 -39.22 30.27
C MET A 137 20.40 -37.74 29.92
N LYS A 138 19.80 -36.96 30.83
CA LYS A 138 19.63 -35.51 30.63
C LYS A 138 20.98 -34.80 30.43
N LYS A 139 22.01 -35.18 31.20
CA LYS A 139 23.37 -34.64 31.04
C LYS A 139 23.94 -35.00 29.66
N LEU A 140 23.77 -36.24 29.22
CA LEU A 140 24.23 -36.72 27.92
C LEU A 140 23.50 -36.04 26.75
N GLU A 141 22.20 -35.80 26.85
CA GLU A 141 21.43 -35.03 25.85
C GLU A 141 21.95 -33.59 25.73
N LYS A 142 22.32 -32.96 26.85
CA LYS A 142 22.98 -31.64 26.83
C LYS A 142 24.33 -31.70 26.11
N TYR A 143 25.10 -32.77 26.27
CA TYR A 143 26.40 -32.93 25.60
C TYR A 143 26.27 -33.12 24.10
N PHE A 144 25.21 -33.77 23.64
CA PHE A 144 24.93 -33.93 22.21
C PHE A 144 24.20 -32.74 21.57
N TYR A 145 23.87 -31.70 22.35
CA TYR A 145 23.16 -30.52 21.84
C TYR A 145 23.91 -29.85 20.69
N LEU A 146 25.24 -29.73 20.80
CA LEU A 146 26.09 -29.11 19.78
C LEU A 146 27.06 -30.11 19.16
N ASP A 147 27.34 -29.89 17.89
CA ASP A 147 28.35 -30.61 17.10
C ASP A 147 29.36 -29.62 16.50
N LEU A 148 30.48 -30.15 16.00
CA LEU A 148 31.39 -29.42 15.13
C LEU A 148 30.63 -28.81 13.95
N ASP A 149 30.97 -27.58 13.58
CA ASP A 149 30.33 -26.81 12.51
C ASP A 149 28.85 -26.45 12.73
N ASP A 150 28.30 -26.70 13.92
CA ASP A 150 27.04 -26.09 14.32
C ASP A 150 27.20 -24.57 14.48
N TYR A 151 26.13 -23.84 14.13
CA TYR A 151 26.04 -22.41 14.38
C TYR A 151 25.09 -22.13 15.53
N VAL A 152 25.46 -21.15 16.35
CA VAL A 152 24.70 -20.75 17.53
C VAL A 152 24.63 -19.24 17.65
N SER A 153 23.61 -18.74 18.36
CA SER A 153 23.50 -17.35 18.77
C SER A 153 23.58 -17.22 20.29
N HIS A 154 24.38 -16.27 20.76
CA HIS A 154 24.43 -15.84 22.15
C HIS A 154 24.06 -14.36 22.28
N LYS A 155 23.23 -14.01 23.27
CA LYS A 155 22.70 -12.65 23.48
C LYS A 155 23.80 -11.57 23.53
N SER A 156 24.94 -11.87 24.17
CA SER A 156 26.02 -10.90 24.35
C SER A 156 27.07 -10.96 23.25
N TRP A 157 27.33 -12.14 22.67
CA TRP A 157 28.49 -12.36 21.80
C TRP A 157 28.16 -12.45 20.31
N GLY A 158 26.87 -12.55 19.96
CA GLY A 158 26.41 -12.65 18.58
C GLY A 158 26.39 -14.09 18.09
N VAL A 159 26.47 -14.26 16.77
CA VAL A 159 26.56 -15.58 16.13
C VAL A 159 27.94 -16.17 16.36
N GLY A 160 28.03 -17.49 16.47
CA GLY A 160 29.30 -18.20 16.46
C GLY A 160 29.20 -19.59 15.86
N GLN A 161 30.37 -20.12 15.47
CA GLN A 161 30.53 -21.49 14.96
C GLN A 161 31.29 -22.33 15.98
N VAL A 162 30.81 -23.55 16.22
CA VAL A 162 31.51 -24.55 17.03
C VAL A 162 32.73 -25.03 16.26
N VAL A 163 33.92 -24.85 16.82
CA VAL A 163 35.20 -25.22 16.17
C VAL A 163 35.88 -26.43 16.80
N SER A 164 35.52 -26.78 18.04
CA SER A 164 35.97 -28.04 18.65
C SER A 164 35.06 -28.47 19.79
N VAL A 165 35.00 -29.78 20.00
CA VAL A 165 34.32 -30.43 21.12
C VAL A 165 35.38 -31.12 21.97
N ASP A 166 35.58 -30.66 23.21
CA ASP A 166 36.53 -31.20 24.18
C ASP A 166 35.79 -32.12 25.17
N THR A 167 35.89 -33.42 24.93
CA THR A 167 35.27 -34.46 25.78
C THR A 167 35.88 -34.54 27.16
N GLU A 168 37.18 -34.26 27.30
CA GLU A 168 37.87 -34.39 28.58
C GLU A 168 37.52 -33.25 29.52
N GLY A 169 37.51 -32.03 28.98
CA GLY A 169 37.15 -30.82 29.69
C GLY A 169 35.64 -30.57 29.79
N GLU A 170 34.80 -31.40 29.17
CA GLU A 170 33.33 -31.25 29.08
C GLU A 170 32.90 -29.89 28.48
N LYS A 171 33.65 -29.40 27.48
CA LYS A 171 33.50 -28.06 26.90
C LYS A 171 33.41 -28.07 25.38
N VAL A 172 32.72 -27.08 24.83
CA VAL A 172 32.77 -26.72 23.41
C VAL A 172 33.48 -25.39 23.25
N ASN A 173 34.33 -25.28 22.24
CA ASN A 173 34.95 -24.01 21.88
C ASN A 173 34.23 -23.43 20.66
N ILE A 174 33.80 -22.17 20.80
CA ILE A 174 32.96 -21.50 19.82
C ILE A 174 33.62 -20.19 19.42
N ASN A 175 33.73 -19.96 18.12
CA ASN A 175 34.18 -18.68 17.58
C ASN A 175 32.98 -17.77 17.42
N PHE A 176 32.73 -16.86 18.36
CA PHE A 176 31.68 -15.84 18.22
C PHE A 176 32.19 -14.59 17.49
N GLU A 177 31.29 -13.85 16.85
CA GLU A 177 31.55 -12.54 16.22
C GLU A 177 32.35 -11.60 17.12
N LYS A 178 31.97 -11.51 18.40
CA LYS A 178 32.60 -10.59 19.37
C LYS A 178 33.64 -11.26 20.26
N LYS A 179 33.75 -12.59 20.23
CA LYS A 179 34.61 -13.34 21.16
C LYS A 179 35.07 -14.67 20.53
N ASN A 180 36.29 -14.66 20.02
CA ASN A 180 36.87 -15.81 19.34
C ASN A 180 37.32 -16.89 20.34
N ASN A 181 37.27 -18.16 19.91
CA ASN A 181 37.68 -19.35 20.66
C ASN A 181 37.18 -19.38 22.12
N HIS A 182 35.90 -19.04 22.33
CA HIS A 182 35.34 -19.01 23.66
C HIS A 182 34.88 -20.40 24.10
N SER A 183 35.47 -20.87 25.20
CA SER A 183 35.12 -22.16 25.81
C SER A 183 33.85 -22.04 26.66
N ILE A 184 32.86 -22.89 26.38
CA ILE A 184 31.57 -22.98 27.09
C ILE A 184 31.37 -24.42 27.54
N SER A 185 30.90 -24.60 28.78
CA SER A 185 30.60 -25.93 29.31
C SER A 185 29.38 -26.54 28.61
N MET A 186 29.47 -27.81 28.25
CA MET A 186 28.42 -28.52 27.51
C MET A 186 27.10 -28.61 28.28
N ASP A 187 27.15 -28.59 29.61
CA ASP A 187 25.98 -28.65 30.49
C ASP A 187 25.11 -27.39 30.47
N ILE A 188 25.70 -26.21 30.24
CA ILE A 188 25.00 -24.92 30.19
C ILE A 188 24.72 -24.45 28.76
N ALA A 189 25.39 -25.03 27.76
CA ALA A 189 25.27 -24.63 26.35
C ALA A 189 23.80 -24.57 25.87
N PRO A 190 22.92 -25.56 26.15
CA PRO A 190 21.51 -25.50 25.75
C PRO A 190 20.71 -24.37 26.39
N ASP A 191 21.13 -23.93 27.58
CA ASP A 191 20.41 -22.93 28.37
C ASP A 191 20.74 -21.50 27.93
N ILE A 192 21.92 -21.28 27.33
CA ILE A 192 22.43 -19.95 26.95
C ILE A 192 22.60 -19.75 25.44
N LEU A 193 22.57 -20.83 24.64
CA LEU A 193 22.78 -20.79 23.19
C LEU A 193 21.55 -21.27 22.43
N GLN A 194 21.17 -20.50 21.41
CA GLN A 194 20.17 -20.91 20.43
C GLN A 194 20.87 -21.46 19.20
N LYS A 195 20.59 -22.72 18.81
CA LYS A 195 21.06 -23.26 17.52
C LYS A 195 20.42 -22.50 16.34
N LEU A 196 21.22 -22.30 15.31
CA LEU A 196 20.81 -21.66 14.06
C LEU A 196 21.06 -22.62 12.89
N ASP A 197 20.15 -22.61 11.93
CA ASP A 197 20.31 -23.38 10.70
C ASP A 197 21.37 -22.75 9.79
N LYS A 198 21.97 -23.57 8.92
CA LYS A 198 23.03 -23.12 7.99
C LYS A 198 22.52 -22.11 6.94
N ASP A 199 21.21 -22.06 6.73
CA ASP A 199 20.51 -21.10 5.88
C ASP A 199 19.83 -19.98 6.67
N ASP A 200 20.07 -19.84 7.98
CA ASP A 200 19.61 -18.67 8.75
C ASP A 200 20.35 -17.40 8.30
N LEU A 201 19.63 -16.27 8.23
CA LEU A 201 20.18 -15.00 7.76
C LEU A 201 21.44 -14.59 8.54
N LEU A 202 21.43 -14.75 9.87
CA LEU A 202 22.55 -14.34 10.71
C LEU A 202 23.77 -15.23 10.49
N VAL A 203 23.56 -16.54 10.27
CA VAL A 203 24.62 -17.48 9.92
C VAL A 203 25.23 -17.14 8.56
N MET A 204 24.38 -16.81 7.58
CA MET A 204 24.87 -16.42 6.26
C MET A 204 25.71 -15.14 6.32
N ILE A 205 25.34 -14.17 7.15
CA ILE A 205 26.12 -12.94 7.38
C ILE A 205 27.48 -13.25 8.02
N TYR A 206 27.47 -14.14 9.01
CA TYR A 206 28.65 -14.54 9.76
C TYR A 206 29.66 -15.33 8.92
N ALA A 207 29.20 -16.39 8.24
CA ALA A 207 30.08 -17.40 7.65
C ALA A 207 29.97 -17.55 6.12
N ARG A 208 28.93 -17.00 5.46
CA ARG A 208 28.65 -17.27 4.03
C ARG A 208 28.44 -16.00 3.20
N LYS A 209 29.34 -15.03 3.36
CA LYS A 209 29.27 -13.73 2.65
C LYS A 209 29.23 -13.87 1.13
N ASP A 210 29.98 -14.80 0.55
CA ASP A 210 29.98 -15.02 -0.90
C ASP A 210 28.62 -15.53 -1.40
N ALA A 211 27.95 -16.38 -0.63
CA ALA A 211 26.61 -16.85 -0.96
C ALA A 211 25.58 -15.70 -0.87
N LEU A 212 25.70 -14.82 0.14
CA LEU A 212 24.87 -13.62 0.23
C LEU A 212 25.09 -12.67 -0.95
N ASN A 213 26.35 -12.44 -1.34
CA ASN A 213 26.67 -11.60 -2.50
C ASN A 213 26.04 -12.14 -3.78
N LYS A 214 26.11 -13.46 -4.00
CA LYS A 214 25.41 -14.11 -5.11
C LYS A 214 23.90 -13.92 -5.03
N MET A 215 23.28 -14.07 -3.85
CA MET A 215 21.84 -13.82 -3.69
C MET A 215 21.44 -12.37 -3.98
N ILE A 216 22.28 -11.38 -3.65
CA ILE A 216 21.99 -9.96 -3.94
C ILE A 216 21.81 -9.75 -5.46
N GLU A 217 22.62 -10.42 -6.27
CA GLU A 217 22.66 -10.26 -7.73
C GLU A 217 21.72 -11.23 -8.47
N GLU A 218 21.75 -12.51 -8.11
CA GLU A 218 21.10 -13.60 -8.85
C GLU A 218 19.73 -13.98 -8.27
N ASP A 219 19.54 -13.90 -6.94
CA ASP A 219 18.29 -14.27 -6.27
C ASP A 219 17.85 -13.27 -5.18
N PRO A 220 17.51 -12.03 -5.59
CA PRO A 220 17.13 -10.99 -4.64
C PRO A 220 15.77 -11.28 -3.97
N VAL A 221 14.92 -12.11 -4.58
CA VAL A 221 13.64 -12.54 -3.98
C VAL A 221 13.88 -13.55 -2.86
N GLY A 222 14.78 -14.53 -3.07
CA GLY A 222 15.22 -15.46 -2.03
C GLY A 222 15.84 -14.74 -0.84
N LEU A 223 16.65 -13.71 -1.07
CA LEU A 223 17.22 -12.89 0.02
C LEU A 223 16.13 -12.22 0.86
N ILE A 224 15.07 -11.72 0.22
CA ILE A 224 13.93 -11.14 0.93
C ILE A 224 13.15 -12.20 1.70
N LYS A 225 12.90 -13.38 1.12
CA LYS A 225 12.24 -14.50 1.82
C LYS A 225 13.02 -14.93 3.06
N LEU A 226 14.35 -15.06 2.93
CA LEU A 226 15.26 -15.33 4.02
C LEU A 226 15.18 -14.25 5.12
N THR A 227 15.17 -12.98 4.71
CA THR A 227 15.03 -11.86 5.64
C THR A 227 13.68 -11.84 6.33
N LEU A 228 12.60 -12.22 5.64
CA LEU A 228 11.28 -12.34 6.24
C LEU A 228 11.22 -13.49 7.24
N LYS A 229 11.87 -14.63 7.01
CA LYS A 229 11.99 -15.70 8.01
C LYS A 229 12.61 -15.19 9.32
N TYR A 230 13.69 -14.39 9.21
CA TYR A 230 14.29 -13.72 10.36
C TYR A 230 13.29 -12.84 11.13
N PHE A 231 12.40 -12.14 10.42
CA PHE A 231 11.32 -11.34 11.02
C PHE A 231 10.02 -12.12 11.29
N LYS A 232 10.07 -13.46 11.35
CA LYS A 232 8.88 -14.32 11.60
C LYS A 232 7.75 -14.14 10.59
N GLY A 233 8.11 -13.92 9.33
CA GLY A 233 7.21 -13.91 8.18
C GLY A 233 6.67 -12.53 7.77
N LYS A 234 6.83 -11.48 8.58
CA LYS A 234 6.29 -10.14 8.25
C LYS A 234 7.17 -9.00 8.75
N ALA A 235 7.45 -8.03 7.88
CA ALA A 235 8.22 -6.84 8.24
C ALA A 235 7.89 -5.63 7.36
N SER A 236 8.09 -4.41 7.89
CA SER A 236 8.05 -3.21 7.06
C SER A 236 9.29 -3.11 6.15
N VAL A 237 9.16 -2.43 5.02
CA VAL A 237 10.30 -2.20 4.10
C VAL A 237 11.46 -1.50 4.81
N SER A 238 11.16 -0.60 5.75
CA SER A 238 12.17 0.07 6.58
C SER A 238 12.97 -0.90 7.46
N HIS A 239 12.31 -1.86 8.13
CA HIS A 239 13.00 -2.86 8.95
C HIS A 239 13.88 -3.78 8.10
N ILE A 240 13.36 -4.23 6.95
CA ILE A 240 14.10 -5.04 5.99
C ILE A 240 15.34 -4.27 5.50
N LYS A 241 15.17 -3.01 5.10
CA LYS A 241 16.28 -2.13 4.70
C LYS A 241 17.35 -2.07 5.79
N ASN A 242 16.96 -1.74 7.02
CA ASN A 242 17.91 -1.55 8.12
C ASN A 242 18.71 -2.82 8.42
N ARG A 243 18.07 -4.00 8.34
CA ARG A 243 18.75 -5.29 8.50
C ARG A 243 19.71 -5.58 7.36
N LEU A 244 19.30 -5.36 6.12
CA LEU A 244 20.12 -5.67 4.94
C LEU A 244 21.27 -4.68 4.75
N ILE A 245 21.11 -3.39 5.05
CA ILE A 245 22.23 -2.45 4.95
C ILE A 245 23.28 -2.62 6.06
N SER A 246 22.93 -3.37 7.12
CA SER A 246 23.85 -3.75 8.19
C SER A 246 24.64 -5.00 7.81
N GLY A 247 25.61 -4.81 6.90
CA GLY A 247 26.60 -5.82 6.53
C GLY A 247 26.24 -6.76 5.38
N VAL A 248 25.11 -6.55 4.69
CA VAL A 248 24.72 -7.34 3.49
C VAL A 248 24.80 -6.51 2.22
N ILE A 249 24.05 -5.41 2.16
CA ILE A 249 23.99 -4.51 0.99
C ILE A 249 24.63 -3.17 1.36
N PRO A 250 25.55 -2.62 0.55
CA PRO A 250 26.08 -1.28 0.79
C PRO A 250 24.95 -0.23 0.86
N PRO A 251 24.94 0.70 1.84
CA PRO A 251 23.84 1.65 2.00
C PRO A 251 23.52 2.47 0.74
N GLY A 252 24.54 2.86 -0.03
CA GLY A 252 24.38 3.59 -1.29
C GLY A 252 23.77 2.78 -2.45
N ALA A 253 23.87 1.45 -2.40
CA ALA A 253 23.33 0.56 -3.45
C ALA A 253 21.84 0.21 -3.22
N TRP A 254 21.34 0.38 -2.00
CA TRP A 254 19.99 -0.03 -1.61
C TRP A 254 18.89 0.49 -2.54
N SER A 255 18.88 1.79 -2.85
CA SER A 255 17.79 2.41 -3.62
C SER A 255 17.65 1.80 -5.03
N LYS A 256 18.79 1.56 -5.71
CA LYS A 256 18.82 0.93 -7.03
C LYS A 256 18.42 -0.54 -6.94
N TRP A 257 19.00 -1.27 -5.99
CA TRP A 257 18.69 -2.68 -5.76
C TRP A 257 17.21 -2.90 -5.45
N TRP A 258 16.66 -2.16 -4.48
CA TRP A 258 15.26 -2.26 -4.08
C TRP A 258 14.29 -1.99 -5.22
N THR A 259 14.59 -1.01 -6.08
CA THR A 259 13.73 -0.69 -7.24
C THR A 259 13.63 -1.86 -8.21
N ASN A 260 14.72 -2.60 -8.43
CA ASN A 260 14.74 -3.79 -9.28
C ASN A 260 14.05 -4.97 -8.58
N THR A 261 14.42 -5.24 -7.32
CA THR A 261 13.86 -6.33 -6.51
C THR A 261 12.36 -6.19 -6.32
N LYS A 262 11.84 -4.97 -6.09
CA LYS A 262 10.40 -4.70 -5.94
C LYS A 262 9.59 -5.15 -7.15
N LYS A 263 10.14 -5.09 -8.37
CA LYS A 263 9.46 -5.57 -9.58
C LYS A 263 9.34 -7.09 -9.60
N LEU A 264 10.37 -7.79 -9.10
CA LEU A 264 10.38 -9.25 -8.98
C LEU A 264 9.45 -9.72 -7.87
N LEU A 265 9.48 -9.05 -6.71
CA LEU A 265 8.61 -9.35 -5.57
C LEU A 265 7.13 -9.25 -5.89
N LYS A 266 6.72 -8.27 -6.72
CA LYS A 266 5.33 -8.12 -7.18
C LYS A 266 4.82 -9.31 -8.00
N LYS A 267 5.73 -10.14 -8.54
CA LYS A 267 5.40 -11.32 -9.34
C LYS A 267 5.52 -12.62 -8.53
N ASP A 268 6.11 -12.57 -7.34
CA ASP A 268 6.32 -13.77 -6.53
C ASP A 268 5.01 -14.16 -5.81
N PRO A 269 4.50 -15.38 -6.01
CA PRO A 269 3.20 -15.77 -5.47
C PRO A 269 3.20 -15.92 -3.95
N TYR A 270 4.35 -16.06 -3.30
CA TYR A 270 4.47 -16.18 -1.84
C TYR A 270 4.69 -14.83 -1.14
N ILE A 271 4.91 -13.74 -1.87
CA ILE A 271 5.15 -12.43 -1.28
C ILE A 271 3.94 -11.54 -1.44
N LYS A 272 3.37 -11.11 -0.30
CA LYS A 272 2.41 -10.00 -0.25
C LYS A 272 3.16 -8.71 -0.02
N LEU A 273 3.02 -7.76 -0.94
CA LEU A 273 3.58 -6.41 -0.84
C LEU A 273 2.43 -5.40 -0.82
N THR A 274 2.37 -4.58 0.24
CA THR A 274 1.38 -3.50 0.31
C THR A 274 1.85 -2.22 -0.36
N ASP A 275 0.87 -1.47 -0.89
CA ASP A 275 1.09 -0.13 -1.40
C ASP A 275 1.38 0.84 -0.23
N GLY A 276 2.20 1.86 -0.46
CA GLY A 276 2.60 2.83 0.55
C GLY A 276 4.03 3.33 0.41
N THR A 277 4.45 4.18 1.35
CA THR A 277 5.84 4.63 1.49
C THR A 277 6.69 3.51 2.12
N PRO A 278 8.02 3.59 2.08
CA PRO A 278 8.87 2.58 2.75
C PRO A 278 8.60 2.39 4.25
N THR A 279 8.01 3.39 4.92
CA THR A 279 7.64 3.30 6.34
C THR A 279 6.28 2.64 6.57
N THR A 280 5.34 2.79 5.63
CA THR A 280 3.98 2.22 5.75
C THR A 280 3.78 0.91 5.00
N SER A 281 4.59 0.66 3.97
CA SER A 281 4.57 -0.59 3.22
C SER A 281 5.22 -1.73 3.98
N PHE A 282 4.62 -2.91 3.88
CA PHE A 282 5.09 -4.14 4.49
C PHE A 282 5.17 -5.28 3.48
N LEU A 283 6.05 -6.22 3.80
CA LEU A 283 6.16 -7.51 3.14
C LEU A 283 5.74 -8.60 4.09
N GLU A 284 5.04 -9.58 3.55
CA GLU A 284 4.58 -10.75 4.28
C GLU A 284 4.80 -12.00 3.42
N LEU A 285 5.35 -13.03 4.05
CA LEU A 285 5.58 -14.34 3.46
C LEU A 285 4.32 -15.19 3.68
N ARG A 286 3.65 -15.53 2.57
CA ARG A 286 2.46 -16.39 2.56
C ARG A 286 2.85 -17.84 2.79
N THR A 287 1.95 -18.60 3.41
CA THR A 287 2.08 -20.06 3.58
C THR A 287 1.75 -20.82 2.30
N SER A 288 0.87 -20.27 1.46
CA SER A 288 0.48 -20.81 0.15
C SER A 288 0.69 -19.79 -0.97
N PRO A 289 0.98 -20.25 -2.21
CA PRO A 289 1.13 -19.36 -3.35
C PRO A 289 -0.21 -18.74 -3.73
N MET A 290 -0.21 -17.45 -4.03
CA MET A 290 -1.40 -16.74 -4.49
C MET A 290 -1.11 -15.96 -5.76
N THR A 291 -1.99 -16.08 -6.74
CA THR A 291 -1.88 -15.36 -8.01
C THR A 291 -2.26 -13.88 -7.84
N HIS A 292 -1.79 -13.03 -8.76
CA HIS A 292 -2.20 -11.63 -8.78
C HIS A 292 -3.73 -11.46 -8.86
N HIS A 293 -4.39 -12.34 -9.60
CA HIS A 293 -5.84 -12.39 -9.77
C HIS A 293 -6.59 -12.66 -8.45
N GLN A 294 -6.15 -13.68 -7.70
CA GLN A 294 -6.70 -13.98 -6.38
C GLN A 294 -6.46 -12.83 -5.39
N GLU A 295 -5.30 -12.15 -5.46
CA GLU A 295 -5.00 -11.00 -4.60
C GLU A 295 -5.98 -9.84 -4.82
N ILE A 296 -6.35 -9.58 -6.08
CA ILE A 296 -7.34 -8.54 -6.41
C ILE A 296 -8.72 -8.92 -5.85
N LEU A 297 -9.14 -10.18 -5.99
CA LEU A 297 -10.42 -10.64 -5.45
C LEU A 297 -10.48 -10.57 -3.92
N GLU A 298 -9.40 -10.93 -3.22
CA GLU A 298 -9.27 -10.79 -1.77
C GLU A 298 -9.35 -9.32 -1.35
N LYS A 299 -8.60 -8.44 -2.04
CA LYS A 299 -8.63 -6.98 -1.78
C LYS A 299 -10.02 -6.40 -1.97
N LEU A 300 -10.74 -6.82 -3.00
CA LEU A 300 -12.12 -6.39 -3.24
C LEU A 300 -13.10 -6.92 -2.19
N ALA A 301 -12.86 -8.12 -1.65
CA ALA A 301 -13.72 -8.69 -0.60
C ALA A 301 -13.60 -7.94 0.73
N ILE A 302 -12.39 -7.49 1.09
CA ILE A 302 -12.15 -6.78 2.36
C ILE A 302 -12.39 -5.26 2.28
N THR A 303 -12.49 -4.70 1.07
CA THR A 303 -12.70 -3.26 0.88
C THR A 303 -14.19 -2.95 0.90
N ALA A 304 -14.67 -2.23 1.92
CA ALA A 304 -16.08 -1.85 2.03
C ALA A 304 -16.47 -0.69 1.10
N ASP A 305 -15.59 0.29 0.95
CA ASP A 305 -15.79 1.52 0.18
C ASP A 305 -15.81 1.24 -1.34
N ILE A 306 -16.93 1.55 -1.98
CA ILE A 306 -17.17 1.26 -3.41
C ILE A 306 -16.26 2.10 -4.31
N SER A 307 -16.02 3.37 -3.99
CA SER A 307 -15.11 4.22 -4.78
C SER A 307 -13.71 3.62 -4.80
N LYS A 308 -13.23 3.11 -3.66
CA LYS A 308 -11.95 2.40 -3.59
C LYS A 308 -11.97 1.08 -4.36
N LYS A 309 -13.07 0.33 -4.34
CA LYS A 309 -13.20 -0.87 -5.19
C LYS A 309 -13.07 -0.52 -6.67
N ILE A 310 -13.74 0.56 -7.13
CA ILE A 310 -13.65 1.05 -8.51
C ILE A 310 -12.19 1.36 -8.86
N GLU A 311 -11.46 2.10 -8.02
CA GLU A 311 -10.04 2.39 -8.22
C GLU A 311 -9.17 1.13 -8.33
N ILE A 312 -9.40 0.15 -7.45
CA ILE A 312 -8.67 -1.14 -7.47
C ILE A 312 -8.89 -1.84 -8.81
N VAL A 313 -10.13 -1.94 -9.28
CA VAL A 313 -10.44 -2.61 -10.56
C VAL A 313 -9.89 -1.81 -11.74
N LYS A 314 -10.02 -0.48 -11.76
CA LYS A 314 -9.45 0.36 -12.82
C LYS A 314 -7.93 0.20 -12.93
N LYS A 315 -7.24 0.16 -11.79
CA LYS A 315 -5.81 -0.14 -11.73
C LYS A 315 -5.50 -1.54 -12.28
N TYR A 316 -6.29 -2.54 -11.91
CA TYR A 316 -6.14 -3.91 -12.40
C TYR A 316 -6.34 -4.03 -13.93
N ILE A 317 -7.45 -3.51 -14.48
CA ILE A 317 -7.73 -3.58 -15.93
C ILE A 317 -6.72 -2.77 -16.76
N SER A 318 -6.24 -1.63 -16.25
CA SER A 318 -5.20 -0.85 -16.95
C SER A 318 -3.86 -1.58 -17.03
N THR A 319 -3.52 -2.40 -16.03
CA THR A 319 -2.33 -3.26 -16.09
C THR A 319 -2.48 -4.44 -17.05
N MET A 320 -3.70 -4.90 -17.31
CA MET A 320 -3.98 -6.00 -18.24
C MET A 320 -3.78 -5.66 -19.71
N LYS A 321 -3.78 -4.38 -20.10
CA LYS A 321 -3.62 -3.99 -21.51
C LYS A 321 -2.34 -4.55 -22.15
N ASN A 322 -1.39 -5.03 -21.35
CA ASN A 322 -0.11 -5.60 -21.77
C ASN A 322 0.11 -7.07 -21.35
N THR A 323 -0.89 -7.78 -20.82
CA THR A 323 -0.78 -9.17 -20.34
C THR A 323 -2.00 -10.00 -20.72
N GLU A 324 -1.92 -11.32 -20.55
CA GLU A 324 -3.06 -12.22 -20.76
C GLU A 324 -4.21 -11.91 -19.78
N THR A 325 -5.45 -11.89 -20.29
CA THR A 325 -6.65 -11.55 -19.54
C THR A 325 -7.19 -12.78 -18.80
N CYS A 326 -7.55 -12.63 -17.52
CA CYS A 326 -8.17 -13.70 -16.74
C CYS A 326 -9.69 -13.53 -16.72
N ARG A 327 -10.38 -14.26 -17.60
CA ARG A 327 -11.84 -14.20 -17.73
C ARG A 327 -12.58 -14.54 -16.43
N GLU A 328 -12.12 -15.55 -15.69
CA GLU A 328 -12.75 -15.95 -14.41
C GLU A 328 -12.76 -14.81 -13.39
N THR A 329 -11.64 -14.09 -13.27
CA THR A 329 -11.52 -12.97 -12.33
C THR A 329 -12.38 -11.79 -12.75
N LEU A 330 -12.41 -11.47 -14.04
CA LEU A 330 -13.27 -10.40 -14.58
C LEU A 330 -14.76 -10.74 -14.41
N ASN A 331 -15.16 -12.00 -14.55
CA ASN A 331 -16.54 -12.44 -14.32
C ASN A 331 -16.95 -12.35 -12.83
N GLU A 332 -16.04 -12.70 -11.92
CA GLU A 332 -16.26 -12.53 -10.48
C GLU A 332 -16.39 -11.05 -10.11
N ILE A 333 -15.53 -10.19 -10.66
CA ILE A 333 -15.63 -8.73 -10.50
C ILE A 333 -16.97 -8.22 -11.05
N THR A 334 -17.35 -8.65 -12.27
CA THR A 334 -18.62 -8.29 -12.92
C THR A 334 -19.80 -8.63 -12.02
N THR A 335 -19.85 -9.85 -11.49
CA THR A 335 -20.92 -10.32 -10.61
C THR A 335 -21.06 -9.45 -9.35
N ARG A 336 -19.93 -9.08 -8.73
CA ARG A 336 -19.91 -8.20 -7.55
C ARG A 336 -20.42 -6.80 -7.87
N PHE A 337 -19.93 -6.21 -8.96
CA PHE A 337 -20.29 -4.85 -9.35
C PHE A 337 -21.73 -4.72 -9.87
N ILE A 338 -22.32 -5.78 -10.45
CA ILE A 338 -23.75 -5.80 -10.77
C ILE A 338 -24.59 -5.67 -9.49
N LYS A 339 -24.23 -6.40 -8.43
CA LYS A 339 -24.92 -6.33 -7.14
C LYS A 339 -24.73 -4.98 -6.46
N ASP A 340 -23.50 -4.47 -6.45
CA ASP A 340 -23.19 -3.16 -5.86
C ASP A 340 -23.95 -2.06 -6.63
N ALA A 341 -23.95 -2.08 -7.97
CA ALA A 341 -24.68 -1.12 -8.80
C ALA A 341 -26.21 -1.15 -8.54
N ALA A 342 -26.81 -2.34 -8.45
CA ALA A 342 -28.25 -2.48 -8.19
C ALA A 342 -28.66 -1.92 -6.82
N THR A 343 -27.82 -2.09 -5.80
CA THR A 343 -28.06 -1.53 -4.45
C THR A 343 -27.93 0.00 -4.47
N LEU A 344 -26.91 0.52 -5.15
CA LEU A 344 -26.60 1.95 -5.18
C LEU A 344 -27.57 2.79 -6.02
N GLN A 345 -28.34 2.19 -6.94
CA GLN A 345 -29.28 2.96 -7.79
C GLN A 345 -30.26 3.82 -6.98
N GLY A 346 -30.70 3.35 -5.80
CA GLY A 346 -31.57 4.10 -4.91
C GLY A 346 -30.84 4.95 -3.86
N GLU A 347 -29.64 4.53 -3.43
CA GLU A 347 -28.90 5.18 -2.33
C GLU A 347 -27.93 6.25 -2.80
N ASN A 348 -27.19 5.97 -3.87
CA ASN A 348 -26.18 6.85 -4.46
C ASN A 348 -26.09 6.62 -5.97
N PRO A 349 -26.96 7.29 -6.75
CA PRO A 349 -26.97 7.18 -8.21
C PRO A 349 -25.61 7.46 -8.84
N SER A 350 -24.84 8.44 -8.33
CA SER A 350 -23.54 8.82 -8.88
C SER A 350 -22.52 7.68 -8.80
N LEU A 351 -22.49 6.94 -7.69
CA LEU A 351 -21.64 5.75 -7.60
C LEU A 351 -22.19 4.57 -8.41
N ALA A 352 -23.52 4.46 -8.51
CA ALA A 352 -24.15 3.42 -9.33
C ALA A 352 -23.74 3.57 -10.81
N ILE A 353 -23.75 4.78 -11.36
CA ILE A 353 -23.33 5.00 -12.77
C ILE A 353 -21.83 4.72 -12.96
N GLU A 354 -20.97 5.01 -11.97
CA GLU A 354 -19.54 4.65 -12.05
C GLU A 354 -19.35 3.12 -12.09
N CYS A 355 -20.15 2.37 -11.32
CA CYS A 355 -20.13 0.91 -11.38
C CYS A 355 -20.58 0.39 -12.76
N LEU A 356 -21.64 0.97 -13.32
CA LEU A 356 -22.15 0.58 -14.64
C LEU A 356 -21.15 0.87 -15.77
N PHE A 357 -20.48 2.02 -15.76
CA PHE A 357 -19.42 2.30 -16.72
C PHE A 357 -18.21 1.38 -16.57
N LEU A 358 -17.82 1.06 -15.33
CA LEU A 358 -16.76 0.09 -15.10
C LEU A 358 -17.13 -1.31 -15.63
N LEU A 359 -18.40 -1.70 -15.51
CA LEU A 359 -18.90 -2.95 -16.08
C LEU A 359 -18.83 -2.93 -17.62
N ASP A 360 -19.22 -1.83 -18.27
CA ASP A 360 -19.07 -1.67 -19.73
C ASP A 360 -17.58 -1.79 -20.15
N GLU A 361 -16.66 -1.15 -19.42
CA GLU A 361 -15.22 -1.28 -19.69
C GLU A 361 -14.72 -2.74 -19.58
N ILE A 362 -15.23 -3.51 -18.61
CA ILE A 362 -14.88 -4.93 -18.47
C ILE A 362 -15.43 -5.75 -19.63
N GLN A 363 -16.66 -5.47 -20.08
CA GLN A 363 -17.27 -6.15 -21.23
C GLN A 363 -16.48 -5.89 -22.52
N ASP A 364 -16.02 -4.66 -22.73
CA ASP A 364 -15.16 -4.30 -23.86
C ASP A 364 -13.85 -5.11 -23.85
N ILE A 365 -13.25 -5.32 -22.67
CA ILE A 365 -12.04 -6.15 -22.51
C ILE A 365 -12.33 -7.62 -22.80
N LEU A 366 -13.48 -8.12 -22.36
CA LEU A 366 -13.91 -9.51 -22.59
C LEU A 366 -14.38 -9.77 -24.04
N LYS A 367 -14.56 -8.71 -24.84
CA LYS A 367 -15.14 -8.74 -26.20
C LYS A 367 -16.54 -9.36 -26.22
N GLU A 368 -17.32 -9.11 -25.18
CA GLU A 368 -18.72 -9.50 -25.08
C GLU A 368 -19.63 -8.47 -25.77
N GLU A 369 -20.95 -8.73 -25.79
CA GLU A 369 -21.93 -7.78 -26.31
C GLU A 369 -21.78 -6.41 -25.64
N THR A 370 -21.30 -5.44 -26.43
CA THR A 370 -21.14 -4.05 -26.01
C THR A 370 -22.51 -3.45 -25.69
N ARG A 371 -22.63 -2.74 -24.56
CA ARG A 371 -23.81 -1.95 -24.13
C ARG A 371 -24.92 -2.70 -23.39
N LYS A 372 -24.62 -3.82 -22.73
CA LYS A 372 -25.60 -4.52 -21.88
C LYS A 372 -26.25 -3.62 -20.83
N TYR A 373 -25.51 -2.64 -20.32
CA TYR A 373 -25.97 -1.75 -19.23
C TYR A 373 -26.50 -0.41 -19.72
N LYS A 374 -26.56 -0.18 -21.05
CA LYS A 374 -26.93 1.11 -21.63
C LYS A 374 -28.32 1.57 -21.19
N ASP A 375 -29.33 0.71 -21.29
CA ASP A 375 -30.70 1.07 -20.92
C ASP A 375 -30.83 1.44 -19.45
N THR A 376 -30.09 0.75 -18.58
CA THR A 376 -30.01 1.05 -17.14
C THR A 376 -29.36 2.40 -16.88
N ILE A 377 -28.26 2.70 -17.58
CA ILE A 377 -27.57 4.00 -17.48
C ILE A 377 -28.49 5.13 -17.95
N GLU A 378 -29.13 4.98 -19.11
CA GLU A 378 -30.06 5.98 -19.62
C GLU A 378 -31.25 6.18 -18.69
N THR A 379 -31.81 5.10 -18.14
CA THR A 379 -32.90 5.16 -17.16
C THR A 379 -32.47 5.95 -15.92
N LEU A 380 -31.30 5.64 -15.37
CA LEU A 380 -30.76 6.34 -14.20
C LEU A 380 -30.61 7.85 -14.45
N ILE A 381 -30.15 8.24 -15.64
CA ILE A 381 -30.04 9.66 -16.05
C ILE A 381 -31.44 10.28 -16.20
N ARG A 382 -32.44 9.56 -16.75
CA ARG A 382 -33.81 10.07 -16.89
C ARG A 382 -34.46 10.33 -15.54
N THR A 383 -34.34 9.39 -14.60
CA THR A 383 -35.00 9.45 -13.30
C THR A 383 -34.31 10.36 -12.30
N THR A 384 -33.06 10.77 -12.55
CA THR A 384 -32.35 11.71 -11.69
C THR A 384 -32.92 13.11 -11.83
N GLU A 385 -33.35 13.69 -10.70
CA GLU A 385 -33.90 15.04 -10.62
C GLU A 385 -32.81 16.12 -10.72
N ASN A 386 -31.77 16.05 -9.88
CA ASN A 386 -30.65 17.02 -9.87
C ASN A 386 -29.44 16.46 -10.63
N LEU A 387 -29.44 16.61 -11.96
CA LEU A 387 -28.35 16.15 -12.82
C LEU A 387 -26.99 16.85 -12.53
N PRO A 388 -26.93 18.17 -12.26
CA PRO A 388 -25.67 18.84 -11.97
C PRO A 388 -24.96 18.27 -10.73
N GLU A 389 -25.68 18.08 -9.63
CA GLU A 389 -25.12 17.50 -8.41
C GLU A 389 -24.74 16.02 -8.60
N PHE A 390 -25.58 15.26 -9.31
CA PHE A 390 -25.29 13.88 -9.68
C PHE A 390 -23.96 13.75 -10.43
N ILE A 391 -23.69 14.63 -11.41
CA ILE A 391 -22.44 14.59 -12.18
C ILE A 391 -21.24 15.05 -11.35
N ASP A 392 -21.42 16.05 -10.49
CA ASP A 392 -20.32 16.55 -9.66
C ASP A 392 -19.88 15.55 -8.58
N ASN A 393 -20.77 14.66 -8.17
CA ASN A 393 -20.49 13.57 -7.23
C ASN A 393 -19.84 12.33 -7.88
N ILE A 394 -19.72 12.27 -9.21
CA ILE A 394 -18.98 11.19 -9.90
C ILE A 394 -17.47 11.43 -9.68
N ASN A 395 -16.74 10.43 -9.18
CA ASN A 395 -15.32 10.61 -8.86
C ASN A 395 -14.44 10.66 -10.11
N THR A 396 -14.74 9.82 -11.10
CA THR A 396 -13.94 9.73 -12.33
C THR A 396 -14.31 10.83 -13.34
N LEU A 397 -13.34 11.69 -13.71
CA LEU A 397 -13.54 12.76 -14.72
C LEU A 397 -14.05 12.24 -16.07
N GLU A 398 -13.51 11.14 -16.59
CA GLU A 398 -13.95 10.60 -17.88
C GLU A 398 -15.39 10.08 -17.83
N TYR A 399 -15.85 9.57 -16.68
CA TYR A 399 -17.25 9.21 -16.48
C TYR A 399 -18.16 10.44 -16.41
N ARG A 400 -17.70 11.56 -15.84
CA ARG A 400 -18.44 12.83 -15.90
C ARG A 400 -18.68 13.28 -17.34
N LYS A 401 -17.62 13.29 -18.17
CA LYS A 401 -17.72 13.68 -19.58
C LYS A 401 -18.60 12.72 -20.38
N HIS A 402 -18.47 11.41 -20.13
CA HIS A 402 -19.32 10.42 -20.78
C HIS A 402 -20.80 10.61 -20.42
N THR A 403 -21.09 10.82 -19.13
CA THR A 403 -22.44 11.13 -18.63
C THR A 403 -23.03 12.37 -19.30
N LEU A 404 -22.25 13.44 -19.45
CA LEU A 404 -22.68 14.65 -20.16
C LEU A 404 -23.04 14.36 -21.62
N GLY A 405 -22.23 13.55 -22.31
CA GLY A 405 -22.53 13.09 -23.67
C GLY A 405 -23.84 12.31 -23.76
N LEU A 406 -24.13 11.45 -22.78
CA LEU A 406 -25.38 10.70 -22.70
C LEU A 406 -26.59 11.60 -22.39
N ILE A 407 -26.45 12.62 -21.53
CA ILE A 407 -27.53 13.57 -21.22
C ILE A 407 -28.02 14.26 -22.49
N LYS A 408 -27.13 14.64 -23.42
CA LYS A 408 -27.52 15.22 -24.72
C LYS A 408 -28.43 14.29 -25.53
N GLN A 409 -28.20 12.97 -25.45
CA GLN A 409 -29.00 11.96 -26.17
C GLN A 409 -30.33 11.67 -25.45
N VAL A 410 -30.29 11.63 -24.12
CA VAL A 410 -31.40 11.20 -23.26
C VAL A 410 -32.40 12.33 -23.00
N LYS A 411 -31.93 13.56 -22.79
CA LYS A 411 -32.73 14.77 -22.52
C LYS A 411 -32.37 15.90 -23.51
N PRO A 412 -32.68 15.74 -24.81
CA PRO A 412 -32.23 16.67 -25.86
C PRO A 412 -32.81 18.09 -25.77
N GLU A 413 -33.95 18.27 -25.09
CA GLU A 413 -34.61 19.58 -25.00
C GLU A 413 -33.98 20.50 -23.95
N HIS A 414 -33.48 19.95 -22.82
CA HIS A 414 -33.07 20.74 -21.64
C HIS A 414 -31.59 20.58 -21.26
N TRP A 415 -30.80 19.80 -22.01
CA TRP A 415 -29.40 19.55 -21.63
C TRP A 415 -28.54 20.82 -21.48
N GLN A 416 -28.88 21.90 -22.20
CA GLN A 416 -28.14 23.17 -22.13
C GLN A 416 -28.26 23.83 -20.75
N ASP A 417 -29.44 23.75 -20.15
CA ASP A 417 -29.72 24.33 -18.84
C ASP A 417 -28.98 23.55 -17.75
N GLU A 418 -28.91 22.22 -17.89
CA GLU A 418 -28.14 21.34 -17.00
C GLU A 418 -26.64 21.61 -17.10
N PHE A 419 -26.11 21.76 -18.33
CA PHE A 419 -24.71 22.08 -18.56
C PHE A 419 -24.34 23.46 -18.00
N THR A 420 -25.23 24.44 -18.19
CA THR A 420 -25.06 25.78 -17.65
C THR A 420 -25.06 25.77 -16.12
N SER A 421 -25.97 25.01 -15.51
CA SER A 421 -26.04 24.87 -14.06
C SER A 421 -24.80 24.17 -13.50
N LEU A 422 -24.37 23.08 -14.14
CA LEU A 422 -23.16 22.35 -13.77
C LEU A 422 -21.89 23.20 -13.90
N PHE A 423 -21.81 24.09 -14.90
CA PHE A 423 -20.66 24.99 -15.06
C PHE A 423 -20.40 25.81 -13.79
N PHE A 424 -21.45 26.31 -13.14
CA PHE A 424 -21.34 27.12 -11.93
C PHE A 424 -21.28 26.31 -10.62
N LEU A 425 -21.60 25.01 -10.66
CA LEU A 425 -21.49 24.11 -9.52
C LEU A 425 -20.10 23.45 -9.44
N ASN A 426 -19.51 23.11 -10.59
CA ASN A 426 -18.24 22.40 -10.69
C ASN A 426 -17.00 23.30 -10.45
N SER A 427 -15.93 22.70 -9.94
CA SER A 427 -14.66 23.34 -9.56
C SER A 427 -13.59 23.44 -10.66
N GLY A 428 -13.92 23.26 -11.94
CA GLY A 428 -13.01 23.60 -13.06
C GLY A 428 -12.86 22.55 -14.14
N ASN A 429 -12.93 21.27 -13.78
CA ASN A 429 -12.53 20.17 -14.65
C ASN A 429 -13.43 19.97 -15.86
N LEU A 430 -14.64 20.54 -15.83
CA LEU A 430 -15.64 20.41 -16.89
C LEU A 430 -15.87 21.71 -17.67
N TRP A 431 -15.31 22.85 -17.25
CA TRP A 431 -15.60 24.15 -17.88
C TRP A 431 -15.25 24.18 -19.37
N GLU A 432 -14.05 23.73 -19.74
CA GLU A 432 -13.66 23.67 -21.15
C GLU A 432 -14.53 22.71 -21.96
N PHE A 433 -14.91 21.57 -21.38
CA PHE A 433 -15.75 20.58 -22.06
C PHE A 433 -17.15 21.16 -22.32
N ILE A 434 -17.79 21.74 -21.29
CA ILE A 434 -19.12 22.33 -21.36
C ILE A 434 -19.16 23.44 -22.43
N ILE A 435 -18.21 24.37 -22.40
CA ILE A 435 -18.19 25.48 -23.34
C ILE A 435 -17.97 25.00 -24.78
N LYS A 436 -17.07 24.04 -25.00
CA LYS A 436 -16.85 23.45 -26.33
C LYS A 436 -18.11 22.77 -26.87
N GLU A 437 -18.83 22.03 -26.03
CA GLU A 437 -20.09 21.37 -26.42
C GLU A 437 -21.17 22.39 -26.78
N LEU A 438 -21.35 23.44 -25.96
CA LEU A 438 -22.32 24.51 -26.25
C LEU A 438 -22.00 25.26 -27.56
N ILE A 439 -20.72 25.53 -27.83
CA ILE A 439 -20.28 26.16 -29.08
C ILE A 439 -20.51 25.24 -30.28
N THR A 440 -20.13 23.97 -30.17
CA THR A 440 -20.27 22.97 -31.25
C THR A 440 -21.73 22.80 -31.66
N GLU A 441 -22.64 22.84 -30.69
CA GLU A 441 -24.09 22.71 -30.90
C GLU A 441 -24.80 24.04 -31.18
N ASN A 442 -24.04 25.13 -31.40
CA ASN A 442 -24.53 26.48 -31.70
C ASN A 442 -25.55 27.03 -30.67
N LYS A 443 -25.32 26.76 -29.38
CA LYS A 443 -26.23 27.16 -28.29
C LYS A 443 -25.95 28.57 -27.79
N GLN A 444 -26.13 29.55 -28.67
CA GLN A 444 -25.73 30.95 -28.44
C GLN A 444 -26.38 31.58 -27.19
N HIS A 445 -27.66 31.30 -26.92
CA HIS A 445 -28.36 31.86 -25.75
C HIS A 445 -27.76 31.36 -24.41
N ALA A 446 -27.42 30.07 -24.33
CA ALA A 446 -26.79 29.50 -23.14
C ALA A 446 -25.37 30.08 -22.93
N ILE A 447 -24.60 30.19 -24.02
CA ILE A 447 -23.25 30.79 -24.00
C ILE A 447 -23.31 32.23 -23.49
N GLU A 448 -24.23 33.04 -24.03
CA GLU A 448 -24.43 34.42 -23.61
C GLU A 448 -24.89 34.52 -22.16
N GLY A 449 -25.81 33.65 -21.71
CA GLY A 449 -26.24 33.58 -20.32
C GLY A 449 -25.08 33.30 -19.35
N ILE A 450 -24.19 32.36 -19.70
CA ILE A 450 -22.98 32.06 -18.93
C ILE A 450 -22.06 33.29 -18.90
N ALA A 451 -21.77 33.89 -20.05
CA ALA A 451 -20.88 35.05 -20.15
C ALA A 451 -21.39 36.24 -19.33
N LEU A 452 -22.66 36.59 -19.46
CA LEU A 452 -23.28 37.69 -18.72
C LEU A 452 -23.32 37.42 -17.22
N LYS A 453 -23.59 36.17 -16.80
CA LYS A 453 -23.57 35.80 -15.38
C LYS A 453 -22.16 35.88 -14.81
N LEU A 454 -21.14 35.37 -15.51
CA LEU A 454 -19.74 35.48 -15.12
C LEU A 454 -19.31 36.94 -15.00
N PHE A 455 -19.63 37.73 -16.03
CA PHE A 455 -19.34 39.15 -16.06
C PHE A 455 -19.98 39.85 -14.86
N ASN A 456 -21.29 39.71 -14.64
CA ASN A 456 -22.03 40.45 -13.62
C ASN A 456 -21.82 39.94 -12.19
N GLN A 457 -21.51 38.66 -12.01
CA GLN A 457 -21.36 38.01 -10.71
C GLN A 457 -19.92 37.57 -10.44
N PHE A 458 -18.94 38.29 -11.00
CA PHE A 458 -17.50 37.98 -10.91
C PHE A 458 -17.00 37.81 -9.46
N ASN A 459 -17.57 38.53 -8.49
CA ASN A 459 -17.23 38.40 -7.07
C ASN A 459 -17.79 37.13 -6.41
N ALA A 460 -18.90 36.58 -6.94
CA ALA A 460 -19.51 35.35 -6.44
C ALA A 460 -18.83 34.11 -7.02
N TYR A 461 -18.32 34.21 -8.26
CA TYR A 461 -17.64 33.13 -8.98
C TYR A 461 -16.21 33.52 -9.38
N PRO A 462 -15.31 33.77 -8.40
CA PRO A 462 -13.99 34.31 -8.68
C PRO A 462 -13.14 33.40 -9.57
N GLU A 463 -13.16 32.08 -9.33
CA GLU A 463 -12.37 31.15 -10.12
C GLU A 463 -12.87 31.03 -11.57
N HIS A 464 -14.20 30.97 -11.75
CA HIS A 464 -14.80 30.96 -13.08
C HIS A 464 -14.51 32.25 -13.83
N TYR A 465 -14.51 33.40 -13.14
CA TYR A 465 -14.19 34.68 -13.74
C TYR A 465 -12.71 34.77 -14.15
N ILE A 466 -11.79 34.24 -13.35
CA ILE A 466 -10.37 34.13 -13.72
C ILE A 466 -10.21 33.26 -14.96
N TRP A 467 -10.89 32.12 -15.03
CA TRP A 467 -10.88 31.26 -16.21
C TRP A 467 -11.46 31.97 -17.44
N PHE A 468 -12.55 32.72 -17.26
CA PHE A 468 -13.17 33.52 -18.31
C PHE A 468 -12.22 34.60 -18.84
N CYS A 469 -11.58 35.39 -17.97
CA CYS A 469 -10.60 36.38 -18.38
C CYS A 469 -9.40 35.74 -19.07
N LYS A 470 -8.87 34.63 -18.53
CA LYS A 470 -7.77 33.89 -19.13
C LYS A 470 -8.06 33.49 -20.57
N ASN A 471 -9.20 32.86 -20.83
CA ASN A 471 -9.53 32.42 -22.18
C ASN A 471 -9.75 33.61 -23.13
N GLY A 472 -10.34 34.71 -22.66
CA GLY A 472 -10.53 35.93 -23.44
C GLY A 472 -9.20 36.57 -23.82
N MET A 473 -8.27 36.66 -22.87
CA MET A 473 -6.92 37.17 -23.08
C MET A 473 -6.12 36.34 -24.09
N HIS A 474 -6.32 35.02 -24.10
CA HIS A 474 -5.74 34.11 -25.11
C HIS A 474 -6.58 33.99 -26.39
N ARG A 475 -7.67 34.77 -26.53
CA ARG A 475 -8.58 34.74 -27.70
C ARG A 475 -9.18 33.35 -27.98
N ARG A 476 -9.41 32.55 -26.93
CA ARG A 476 -10.11 31.27 -26.99
C ARG A 476 -11.61 31.49 -26.78
N TYR A 477 -12.45 30.71 -27.47
CA TYR A 477 -13.92 30.75 -27.35
C TYR A 477 -14.52 32.14 -27.63
N PRO A 478 -14.28 32.74 -28.82
CA PRO A 478 -14.76 34.09 -29.14
C PRO A 478 -16.27 34.28 -28.96
N GLU A 479 -17.06 33.22 -29.06
CA GLU A 479 -18.51 33.20 -28.87
C GLU A 479 -18.93 33.66 -27.47
N LEU A 480 -18.09 33.44 -26.44
CA LEU A 480 -18.33 33.88 -25.06
C LEU A 480 -18.21 35.39 -24.87
N TYR A 481 -17.51 36.09 -25.77
CA TYR A 481 -17.13 37.50 -25.56
C TYR A 481 -17.88 38.47 -26.48
N LYS A 482 -18.79 37.98 -27.33
CA LYS A 482 -19.51 38.80 -28.34
C LYS A 482 -20.19 40.06 -27.74
N ASN A 483 -20.76 39.94 -26.55
CA ASN A 483 -21.51 41.02 -25.87
C ASN A 483 -20.79 41.52 -24.61
N ILE A 484 -19.47 41.31 -24.52
CA ILE A 484 -18.67 41.66 -23.35
C ILE A 484 -17.66 42.72 -23.75
N ASP A 485 -17.73 43.89 -23.12
CA ASP A 485 -16.76 44.95 -23.33
C ASP A 485 -15.37 44.51 -22.79
N PRO A 486 -14.33 44.48 -23.64
CA PRO A 486 -13.00 44.00 -23.25
C PRO A 486 -12.37 44.81 -22.10
N ALA A 487 -12.61 46.12 -22.05
CA ALA A 487 -12.05 47.01 -21.03
C ALA A 487 -12.78 46.88 -19.70
N LEU A 488 -14.12 46.76 -19.72
CA LEU A 488 -14.89 46.47 -18.51
C LEU A 488 -14.56 45.08 -17.95
N MET A 489 -14.34 44.08 -18.81
CA MET A 489 -13.90 42.76 -18.37
C MET A 489 -12.56 42.83 -17.63
N PHE A 490 -11.59 43.56 -18.19
CA PHE A 490 -10.29 43.78 -17.56
C PHE A 490 -10.43 44.54 -16.24
N ASN A 491 -11.18 45.65 -16.21
CA ASN A 491 -11.40 46.44 -15.00
C ASN A 491 -12.01 45.60 -13.87
N ARG A 492 -13.01 44.77 -14.18
CA ARG A 492 -13.62 43.84 -13.20
C ARG A 492 -12.63 42.79 -12.68
N LEU A 493 -11.62 42.38 -13.46
CA LEU A 493 -10.57 41.49 -12.97
C LEU A 493 -9.68 42.19 -11.94
N ILE A 494 -9.35 43.46 -12.17
CA ILE A 494 -8.61 44.28 -11.21
C ILE A 494 -9.43 44.52 -9.94
N GLU A 495 -10.71 44.88 -10.08
CA GLU A 495 -11.65 45.03 -8.97
C GLU A 495 -11.79 43.72 -8.17
N LEU A 496 -11.87 42.57 -8.84
CA LEU A 496 -11.90 41.26 -8.18
C LEU A 496 -10.66 41.06 -7.31
N SER A 497 -9.48 41.39 -7.85
CA SER A 497 -8.22 41.30 -7.12
C SER A 497 -8.22 42.18 -5.87
N ASP A 498 -8.69 43.42 -5.98
CA ASP A 498 -8.81 44.34 -4.85
C ASP A 498 -9.79 43.84 -3.78
N ASN A 499 -10.94 43.31 -4.21
CA ASN A 499 -11.94 42.75 -3.31
C ASN A 499 -11.38 41.56 -2.52
N ILE A 500 -10.61 40.69 -3.19
CA ILE A 500 -9.96 39.54 -2.56
C ILE A 500 -8.83 40.00 -1.63
N TYR A 501 -7.98 40.91 -2.08
CA TYR A 501 -6.90 41.49 -1.29
C TYR A 501 -7.43 42.10 0.02
N PHE A 502 -8.52 42.87 -0.06
CA PHE A 502 -9.14 43.46 1.11
C PHE A 502 -9.75 42.43 2.07
N LYS A 503 -10.32 41.33 1.56
CA LYS A 503 -10.80 40.21 2.39
C LYS A 503 -9.65 39.53 3.14
N ILE A 504 -8.52 39.31 2.48
CA ILE A 504 -7.29 38.75 3.08
C ILE A 504 -6.77 39.69 4.18
N GLN A 505 -6.68 40.99 3.93
CA GLN A 505 -6.24 41.98 4.94
C GLN A 505 -7.14 42.02 6.19
N LYS A 506 -8.42 41.61 6.06
CA LYS A 506 -9.36 41.46 7.18
C LYS A 506 -9.24 40.10 7.91
N GLY A 507 -8.20 39.32 7.64
CA GLY A 507 -7.94 38.02 8.26
C GLY A 507 -8.81 36.88 7.69
N ARG A 508 -9.46 37.05 6.54
CA ARG A 508 -10.25 36.00 5.88
C ARG A 508 -9.41 35.29 4.82
N ASP A 509 -8.34 34.64 5.26
CA ASP A 509 -7.29 34.19 4.35
C ASP A 509 -7.66 32.94 3.53
N GLY A 510 -8.20 31.91 4.17
CA GLY A 510 -8.71 30.67 3.56
C GLY A 510 -8.05 30.26 2.23
N ASP A 511 -8.89 29.90 1.24
CA ASP A 511 -8.45 29.61 -0.13
C ASP A 511 -8.26 30.87 -0.99
N LEU A 512 -8.56 32.07 -0.44
CA LEU A 512 -8.48 33.33 -1.16
C LEU A 512 -7.04 33.69 -1.55
N LYS A 513 -6.04 33.24 -0.78
CA LYS A 513 -4.62 33.34 -1.16
C LYS A 513 -4.31 32.62 -2.48
N THR A 514 -4.88 31.43 -2.68
CA THR A 514 -4.70 30.68 -3.93
C THR A 514 -5.36 31.41 -5.11
N VAL A 515 -6.55 31.98 -4.89
CA VAL A 515 -7.27 32.73 -5.93
C VAL A 515 -6.52 33.99 -6.34
N ILE A 516 -5.97 34.76 -5.40
CA ILE A 516 -5.20 35.96 -5.76
C ILE A 516 -3.89 35.62 -6.48
N THR A 517 -3.22 34.52 -6.11
CA THR A 517 -2.06 34.00 -6.87
C THR A 517 -2.45 33.64 -8.30
N LYS A 518 -3.62 33.02 -8.53
CA LYS A 518 -4.12 32.75 -9.90
C LYS A 518 -4.32 34.03 -10.71
N ILE A 519 -4.82 35.11 -10.10
CA ILE A 519 -4.97 36.42 -10.76
C ILE A 519 -3.60 36.99 -11.11
N LYS A 520 -2.65 37.00 -10.17
CA LYS A 520 -1.28 37.51 -10.40
C LYS A 520 -0.59 36.79 -11.56
N ASN A 521 -0.60 35.46 -11.54
CA ASN A 521 -0.01 34.65 -12.61
C ASN A 521 -0.67 34.93 -13.97
N LEU A 522 -1.98 35.18 -14.01
CA LEU A 522 -2.67 35.54 -15.24
C LEU A 522 -2.22 36.92 -15.77
N LEU A 523 -2.06 37.89 -14.87
CA LEU A 523 -1.62 39.24 -15.23
C LEU A 523 -0.16 39.27 -15.68
N GLU A 524 0.70 38.48 -15.04
CA GLU A 524 2.09 38.24 -15.46
C GLU A 524 2.19 37.63 -16.86
N ASP A 525 1.33 36.64 -17.18
CA ASP A 525 1.36 35.93 -18.46
C ASP A 525 0.82 36.80 -19.62
N LYS A 526 -0.38 37.37 -19.47
CA LYS A 526 -1.08 38.06 -20.57
C LYS A 526 -1.72 39.39 -20.20
N GLY A 527 -1.70 39.79 -18.93
CA GLY A 527 -2.41 40.99 -18.46
C GLY A 527 -1.95 42.26 -19.16
N THR A 528 -0.64 42.48 -19.24
CA THR A 528 -0.06 43.69 -19.85
C THR A 528 -0.35 43.76 -21.34
N ASP A 529 -0.01 42.71 -22.09
CA ASP A 529 -0.29 42.60 -23.53
C ASP A 529 -1.78 42.85 -23.83
N TYR A 530 -2.65 42.23 -23.04
CA TYR A 530 -4.09 42.35 -23.23
C TYR A 530 -4.58 43.77 -22.98
N ALA A 531 -4.21 44.37 -21.84
CA ALA A 531 -4.58 45.74 -21.50
C ALA A 531 -4.13 46.72 -22.60
N ILE A 532 -2.88 46.61 -23.08
CA ILE A 532 -2.37 47.45 -24.16
C ILE A 532 -3.18 47.27 -25.46
N SER A 533 -3.55 46.03 -25.78
CA SER A 533 -4.27 45.73 -27.02
C SER A 533 -5.71 46.29 -27.07
N ILE A 534 -6.33 46.50 -25.91
CA ILE A 534 -7.72 47.00 -25.80
C ILE A 534 -7.80 48.52 -25.58
N LEU A 535 -6.68 49.20 -25.32
CA LEU A 535 -6.63 50.63 -25.07
C LEU A 535 -7.13 51.45 -26.27
N ASN A 536 -8.03 52.39 -25.99
CA ASN A 536 -8.49 53.44 -26.90
C ASN A 536 -8.85 54.72 -26.10
N ASP A 537 -9.09 55.82 -26.81
CA ASP A 537 -9.41 57.13 -26.22
C ASP A 537 -10.56 57.08 -25.22
N ALA A 538 -11.56 56.21 -25.45
CA ALA A 538 -12.75 56.13 -24.61
C ALA A 538 -12.52 55.37 -23.30
N ASN A 539 -11.51 54.51 -23.21
CA ASN A 539 -11.27 53.65 -22.04
C ASN A 539 -9.94 53.87 -21.32
N ALA A 540 -9.01 54.62 -21.92
CA ALA A 540 -7.66 54.83 -21.39
C ALA A 540 -7.67 55.43 -19.97
N GLU A 541 -8.46 56.49 -19.75
CA GLU A 541 -8.59 57.11 -18.42
C GLU A 541 -9.19 56.14 -17.38
N ALA A 542 -10.18 55.34 -17.78
CA ALA A 542 -10.82 54.38 -16.87
C ALA A 542 -9.86 53.25 -16.47
N ILE A 543 -9.13 52.68 -17.43
CA ILE A 543 -8.13 51.63 -17.17
C ILE A 543 -7.00 52.18 -16.29
N PHE A 544 -6.49 53.38 -16.59
CA PHE A 544 -5.47 54.05 -15.77
C PHE A 544 -5.94 54.18 -14.32
N ASN A 545 -7.12 54.77 -14.11
CA ASN A 545 -7.67 54.98 -12.77
C ASN A 545 -7.85 53.67 -11.99
N VAL A 546 -8.34 52.61 -12.64
CA VAL A 546 -8.57 51.30 -11.99
C VAL A 546 -7.25 50.65 -11.60
N VAL A 547 -6.24 50.66 -12.49
CA VAL A 547 -4.94 50.04 -12.23
C VAL A 547 -4.14 50.82 -11.18
N SER A 548 -4.04 52.15 -11.32
CA SER A 548 -3.26 53.00 -10.40
C SER A 548 -3.81 52.98 -8.97
N ARG A 549 -5.13 52.94 -8.81
CA ARG A 549 -5.78 52.93 -7.48
C ARG A 549 -5.82 51.53 -6.86
N SER A 550 -5.52 50.49 -7.62
CA SER A 550 -5.59 49.12 -7.11
C SER A 550 -4.59 48.89 -5.98
N LYS A 551 -5.03 48.23 -4.90
CA LYS A 551 -4.19 47.85 -3.77
C LYS A 551 -3.75 46.39 -3.82
N GLY A 552 -4.46 45.56 -4.59
CA GLY A 552 -4.15 44.15 -4.80
C GLY A 552 -3.15 43.89 -5.94
N MET A 553 -2.85 44.90 -6.76
CA MET A 553 -1.88 44.81 -7.86
C MET A 553 -0.44 45.04 -7.42
N GLU A 554 0.48 44.39 -8.13
CA GLU A 554 1.93 44.54 -7.94
C GLU A 554 2.46 45.79 -8.66
N ASP A 555 3.47 46.44 -8.08
CA ASP A 555 3.96 47.73 -8.55
C ASP A 555 4.52 47.66 -9.98
N TRP A 556 5.21 46.57 -10.34
CA TRP A 556 5.74 46.39 -11.69
C TRP A 556 4.61 46.39 -12.74
N PHE A 557 3.46 45.78 -12.42
CA PHE A 557 2.32 45.70 -13.33
C PHE A 557 1.68 47.07 -13.52
N LYS A 558 1.50 47.82 -12.43
CA LYS A 558 0.98 49.20 -12.49
C LYS A 558 1.85 50.08 -13.36
N VAL A 559 3.15 50.13 -13.06
CA VAL A 559 4.13 50.94 -13.81
C VAL A 559 4.10 50.60 -15.30
N SER A 560 3.98 49.31 -15.64
CA SER A 560 3.92 48.86 -17.04
C SER A 560 2.71 49.42 -17.79
N ILE A 561 1.53 49.42 -17.17
CA ILE A 561 0.30 49.96 -17.80
C ILE A 561 0.32 51.49 -17.79
N GLU A 562 0.70 52.10 -16.68
CA GLU A 562 0.75 53.56 -16.51
C GLU A 562 1.68 54.22 -17.53
N SER A 563 2.89 53.67 -17.72
CA SER A 563 3.84 54.18 -18.71
C SER A 563 3.25 54.14 -20.11
N VAL A 564 2.62 53.03 -20.52
CA VAL A 564 2.06 52.92 -21.87
C VAL A 564 0.89 53.88 -22.08
N ILE A 565 0.06 54.11 -21.06
CA ILE A 565 -1.04 55.08 -21.16
C ILE A 565 -0.49 56.52 -21.20
N GLN A 566 0.50 56.87 -20.38
CA GLN A 566 1.15 58.19 -20.40
C GLN A 566 1.82 58.47 -21.75
N ASP A 567 2.48 57.48 -22.35
CA ASP A 567 3.15 57.62 -23.63
C ASP A 567 2.15 57.74 -24.80
N ARG A 568 1.04 57.01 -24.75
CA ARG A 568 0.06 56.94 -25.85
C ARG A 568 -1.03 58.01 -25.78
N TYR A 569 -1.34 58.49 -24.57
CA TYR A 569 -2.42 59.46 -24.29
C TYR A 569 -1.92 60.58 -23.34
N PRO A 570 -0.90 61.35 -23.71
CA PRO A 570 -0.31 62.39 -22.86
C PRO A 570 -1.33 63.47 -22.46
N GLU A 571 -2.33 63.73 -23.30
CA GLU A 571 -3.40 64.71 -23.06
C GLU A 571 -4.25 64.41 -21.82
N LEU A 572 -4.31 63.15 -21.36
CA LEU A 572 -5.01 62.80 -20.11
C LEU A 572 -4.30 63.35 -18.87
N PHE A 573 -3.03 63.72 -18.99
CA PHE A 573 -2.17 64.15 -17.88
C PHE A 573 -1.77 65.62 -17.99
N GLU A 574 -2.17 66.31 -19.06
CA GLU A 574 -1.99 67.74 -19.18
C GLU A 574 -2.93 68.45 -18.20
N GLU A 575 -2.37 69.22 -17.25
CA GLU A 575 -3.20 70.13 -16.45
C GLU A 575 -3.91 71.09 -17.40
N PRO A 576 -5.23 71.34 -17.27
CA PRO A 576 -5.92 72.31 -18.09
C PRO A 576 -5.20 73.64 -17.91
N GLY A 577 -4.48 74.07 -18.95
CA GLY A 577 -3.69 75.29 -18.91
C GLY A 577 -4.54 76.44 -18.39
N LEU A 578 -3.99 77.20 -17.43
CA LEU A 578 -4.62 78.43 -16.95
C LEU A 578 -5.11 79.23 -18.16
N PRO A 579 -6.38 79.68 -18.20
CA PRO A 579 -6.89 80.44 -19.33
C PRO A 579 -5.94 81.62 -19.56
N LYS A 580 -5.46 81.80 -20.81
CA LYS A 580 -4.62 82.96 -21.17
C LYS A 580 -5.36 84.24 -20.78
N LEU A 581 -4.95 84.83 -19.66
CA LEU A 581 -5.49 86.08 -19.17
C LEU A 581 -5.01 87.18 -20.12
N ASP A 582 -5.95 87.84 -20.78
CA ASP A 582 -5.72 89.03 -21.59
C ASP A 582 -5.00 90.12 -20.76
N GLU A 583 -3.75 90.45 -21.09
CA GLU A 583 -2.93 91.44 -20.36
C GLU A 583 -3.55 92.84 -20.34
N SER A 584 -4.52 93.13 -21.21
CA SER A 584 -5.28 94.38 -21.20
C SER A 584 -6.43 94.43 -20.18
N LYS A 585 -6.71 93.31 -19.49
CA LYS A 585 -7.81 93.19 -18.53
C LYS A 585 -7.29 92.86 -17.14
N ILE A 586 -7.81 93.59 -16.15
CA ILE A 586 -7.57 93.26 -14.75
C ILE A 586 -8.58 92.19 -14.33
N TYR A 587 -8.08 91.00 -14.05
CA TYR A 587 -8.88 89.91 -13.48
C TYR A 587 -8.84 89.98 -11.96
N VAL A 588 -10.01 89.86 -11.33
CA VAL A 588 -10.16 89.83 -9.88
C VAL A 588 -11.20 88.78 -9.52
N THR A 589 -11.03 88.11 -8.38
CA THR A 589 -12.04 87.19 -7.87
C THR A 589 -13.34 87.95 -7.60
N LYS A 590 -14.50 87.28 -7.75
CA LYS A 590 -15.82 87.89 -7.48
C LYS A 590 -15.88 88.50 -6.07
N GLU A 591 -15.29 87.81 -5.08
CA GLU A 591 -15.12 88.31 -3.72
C GLU A 591 -14.25 89.57 -3.63
N GLY A 592 -13.10 89.60 -4.33
CA GLY A 592 -12.21 90.75 -4.36
C GLY A 592 -12.86 91.99 -5.00
N TYR A 593 -13.64 91.79 -6.07
CA TYR A 593 -14.41 92.85 -6.72
C TYR A 593 -15.47 93.42 -5.77
N GLU A 594 -16.26 92.55 -5.13
CA GLU A 594 -17.29 92.94 -4.16
C GLU A 594 -16.69 93.68 -2.95
N LYS A 595 -15.55 93.22 -2.43
CA LYS A 595 -14.85 93.88 -1.30
C LYS A 595 -14.36 95.28 -1.68
N LYS A 596 -13.84 95.46 -2.90
CA LYS A 596 -13.37 96.77 -3.39
C LYS A 596 -14.54 97.72 -3.70
N LYS A 597 -15.64 97.20 -4.25
CA LYS A 597 -16.89 97.95 -4.46
C LYS A 597 -17.47 98.47 -3.14
N ARG A 598 -17.51 97.65 -2.09
CA ARG A 598 -17.95 98.07 -0.75
C ARG A 598 -17.03 99.12 -0.13
N ARG A 599 -15.71 99.00 -0.34
CA ARG A 599 -14.71 99.94 0.22
C ARG A 599 -14.76 101.34 -0.42
N ASN A 600 -15.14 101.44 -1.69
CA ASN A 600 -15.32 102.72 -2.38
C ASN A 600 -16.65 103.42 -2.07
N LEU A 601 -17.64 102.69 -1.53
CA LEU A 601 -18.94 103.23 -1.08
C LEU A 601 -18.88 103.77 0.36
N THR A 602 -17.73 103.71 1.05
CA THR A 602 -17.54 104.20 2.43
C THR A 602 -16.63 105.43 2.50
N ILE A 603 -16.23 106.01 1.36
CA ILE A 603 -15.39 107.23 1.27
C ILE A 603 -16.08 108.33 0.41
N LEU A 604 -17.40 108.26 0.29
CA LEU A 604 -18.28 109.37 -0.10
C LEU A 604 -19.31 109.52 1.01
#